data_AF-A0A2E2WNX8-F1
#
_entry.id   AF-A0A2E2WNX8-F1
#
_cell.length_a   1.000
_cell.length_b   1.000
_cell.length_c   1.000
_cell.angle_alpha   90.00
_cell.angle_beta   90.00
_cell.angle_gamma   90.00
#
_symmetry.space_group_name_H-M   'P 1'
#
loop_
_entity.id
_entity.type
_entity.pdbx_description
1 polymer ?
#
loop_
_entity_poly.entity_id
_entity_poly.type
_entity_poly.pdbx_seq_one_letter_code
_entity_poly.pdbx_strand_id
1 'polypeptide(L)'
;MHASLAALICALLPFVGGWLAAVIVGFVTLRKHFFEGLLIVLWASLPAIAWAIDGNWLLLMTNGVFGFLSVWLLAGLIKKTGSWSLTIGVSALMGLLAVLVVHLIFGEPHLWWIKQLSTAVSQGSQMLSGSVNADEIQTVIQHIAPFLTGLQTVSVLLFAIIALMGSRAIEGALLAQPYLNKELYFIRIHRVGIILLVVFGVLAIWGPLVFKDFLPVILLPFVLAGFSLVHGMVALKKLPSIWFFAFYGFVFVSIIFYPPLVLAVVVMSVMDSIVNFRAMNVAKK
;
A
#
# COMPACT_ATOMS: atom_id res chain seq x y z
N MET A 1 -2.99 28.45 -6.54
CA MET A 1 -1.98 28.59 -7.61
C MET A 1 -0.61 28.03 -7.19
N HIS A 2 0.05 28.56 -6.15
CA HIS A 2 1.38 28.10 -5.72
C HIS A 2 1.47 26.59 -5.39
N ALA A 3 0.51 26.02 -4.64
CA ALA A 3 0.52 24.59 -4.30
C ALA A 3 0.29 23.67 -5.52
N SER A 4 -0.54 24.09 -6.47
CA SER A 4 -0.80 23.34 -7.72
C SER A 4 0.45 23.30 -8.59
N LEU A 5 1.15 24.43 -8.72
CA LEU A 5 2.42 24.51 -9.45
C LEU A 5 3.51 23.67 -8.78
N ALA A 6 3.63 23.74 -7.45
CA ALA A 6 4.58 22.93 -6.70
C ALA A 6 4.32 21.43 -6.87
N ALA A 7 3.06 20.99 -6.80
CA ALA A 7 2.70 19.59 -7.03
C ALA A 7 3.03 19.13 -8.47
N LEU A 8 2.78 19.98 -9.47
CA LEU A 8 3.15 19.71 -10.85
C LEU A 8 4.67 19.56 -11.02
N ILE A 9 5.44 20.52 -10.51
CA ILE A 9 6.91 20.51 -10.59
C ILE A 9 7.46 19.28 -9.86
N CYS A 10 6.95 18.99 -8.66
CA CYS A 10 7.31 17.79 -7.94
C CYS A 10 6.99 16.55 -8.77
N ALA A 11 5.79 16.40 -9.32
CA ALA A 11 5.41 15.22 -10.11
C ALA A 11 6.29 14.97 -11.35
N LEU A 12 6.98 15.99 -11.86
CA LEU A 12 7.94 15.87 -12.96
C LEU A 12 9.32 15.34 -12.54
N LEU A 13 9.66 15.39 -11.25
CA LEU A 13 10.96 14.89 -10.76
C LEU A 13 10.99 13.35 -10.82
N PRO A 14 12.02 12.75 -11.44
CA PRO A 14 12.18 11.30 -11.43
C PRO A 14 12.30 10.72 -10.01
N PHE A 15 11.80 9.50 -9.81
CA PHE A 15 11.85 8.69 -8.58
C PHE A 15 11.09 9.23 -7.36
N VAL A 16 11.35 10.46 -6.92
CA VAL A 16 10.78 11.06 -5.69
C VAL A 16 9.63 12.03 -5.95
N GLY A 17 9.49 12.48 -7.19
CA GLY A 17 8.57 13.54 -7.55
C GLY A 17 7.10 13.25 -7.31
N GLY A 18 6.65 12.07 -7.77
CA GLY A 18 5.28 11.62 -7.55
C GLY A 18 4.94 11.52 -6.06
N TRP A 19 5.91 11.14 -5.22
CA TRP A 19 5.67 11.02 -3.77
C TRP A 19 5.47 12.38 -3.13
N LEU A 20 6.31 13.36 -3.46
CA LEU A 20 6.16 14.73 -2.99
C LEU A 20 4.82 15.34 -3.45
N ALA A 21 4.42 15.10 -4.71
CA ALA A 21 3.13 15.53 -5.22
C ALA A 21 1.96 14.93 -4.42
N ALA A 22 2.02 13.63 -4.11
CA ALA A 22 1.04 12.96 -3.25
C ALA A 22 1.01 13.56 -1.83
N VAL A 23 2.16 13.84 -1.22
CA VAL A 23 2.25 14.51 0.09
C VAL A 23 1.59 15.89 0.06
N ILE A 24 1.79 16.66 -1.02
CA ILE A 24 1.15 17.98 -1.21
C ILE A 24 -0.38 17.83 -1.34
N VAL A 25 -0.86 16.87 -2.14
CA VAL A 25 -2.29 16.55 -2.25
C VAL A 25 -2.90 16.26 -0.88
N GLY A 26 -2.28 15.35 -0.12
CA GLY A 26 -2.74 14.97 1.21
C GLY A 26 -2.73 16.17 2.17
N PHE A 27 -1.63 16.92 2.20
CA PHE A 27 -1.45 18.05 3.13
C PHE A 27 -2.47 19.17 2.89
N VAL A 28 -2.71 19.54 1.62
CA VAL A 28 -3.73 20.55 1.31
C VAL A 28 -5.13 20.04 1.63
N THR A 29 -5.43 18.77 1.38
CA THR A 29 -6.73 18.19 1.72
C THR A 29 -6.99 18.19 3.24
N LEU A 30 -5.96 17.90 4.05
CA LEU A 30 -6.03 17.96 5.51
C LEU A 30 -6.27 19.40 6.00
N ARG A 31 -5.57 20.38 5.43
CA ARG A 31 -5.60 21.77 5.90
C ARG A 31 -6.74 22.61 5.36
N LYS A 32 -7.25 22.32 4.16
CA LYS A 32 -8.20 23.16 3.44
C LYS A 32 -9.51 22.44 3.15
N HIS A 33 -10.36 23.05 2.32
CA HIS A 33 -11.57 22.40 1.83
C HIS A 33 -11.23 21.17 0.99
N PHE A 34 -12.06 20.14 1.10
CA PHE A 34 -11.88 18.87 0.38
C PHE A 34 -11.73 19.07 -1.14
N PHE A 35 -12.48 20.01 -1.73
CA PHE A 35 -12.38 20.35 -3.15
C PHE A 35 -11.03 20.96 -3.57
N GLU A 36 -10.32 21.66 -2.68
CA GLU A 36 -9.00 22.20 -3.03
C GLU A 36 -7.96 21.09 -3.24
N GLY A 37 -8.07 20.00 -2.50
CA GLY A 37 -7.25 18.80 -2.72
C GLY A 37 -7.49 18.16 -4.08
N LEU A 38 -8.75 18.11 -4.52
CA LEU A 38 -9.13 17.55 -5.83
C LEU A 38 -8.52 18.35 -6.98
N LEU A 39 -8.49 19.67 -6.87
CA LEU A 39 -7.82 20.50 -7.86
C LEU A 39 -6.34 20.12 -7.97
N ILE A 40 -5.65 19.88 -6.84
CA ILE A 40 -4.24 19.48 -6.87
C ILE A 40 -4.07 18.10 -7.49
N VAL A 41 -4.99 17.15 -7.27
CA VAL A 41 -4.97 15.85 -7.96
C VAL A 41 -4.95 16.05 -9.48
N LEU A 42 -5.80 16.92 -10.02
CA LEU A 42 -5.84 17.20 -11.46
C LEU A 42 -4.49 17.72 -11.98
N TRP A 43 -3.86 18.66 -11.26
CA TRP A 43 -2.57 19.22 -11.64
C TRP A 43 -1.42 18.22 -11.50
N ALA A 44 -1.39 17.45 -10.40
CA ALA A 44 -0.39 16.43 -10.15
C ALA A 44 -0.44 15.29 -11.17
N SER A 45 -1.62 15.05 -11.76
CA SER A 45 -1.83 14.00 -12.78
C SER A 45 -1.33 14.37 -14.18
N LEU A 46 -1.06 15.66 -14.46
CA LEU A 46 -0.68 16.12 -15.81
C LEU A 46 0.55 15.40 -16.38
N PRO A 47 1.65 15.18 -15.62
CA PRO A 47 2.79 14.44 -16.14
C PRO A 47 2.42 13.00 -16.52
N ALA A 48 1.57 12.35 -15.72
CA ALA A 48 1.12 10.99 -16.02
C ALA A 48 0.26 10.94 -17.29
N ILE A 49 -0.51 12.00 -17.58
CA ILE A 49 -1.25 12.15 -18.84
C ILE A 49 -0.28 12.28 -20.01
N ALA A 50 0.80 13.06 -19.88
CA ALA A 50 1.81 13.18 -20.93
C ALA A 50 2.45 11.82 -21.26
N TRP A 51 2.84 11.04 -20.24
CA TRP A 51 3.38 9.70 -20.44
C TRP A 51 2.38 8.71 -21.05
N ALA A 52 1.07 8.90 -20.82
CA ALA A 52 0.05 8.07 -21.44
C ALA A 52 -0.07 8.31 -22.95
N ILE A 53 0.24 9.52 -23.43
CA ILE A 53 0.29 9.84 -24.87
C ILE A 53 1.38 9.00 -25.55
N ASP A 54 2.51 8.77 -24.86
CA ASP A 54 3.60 7.89 -25.33
C ASP A 54 3.29 6.39 -25.15
N GLY A 55 2.05 6.04 -24.80
CA GLY A 55 1.57 4.66 -24.67
C GLY A 55 1.69 4.07 -23.25
N ASN A 56 2.22 4.81 -22.27
CA ASN A 56 2.36 4.32 -20.89
C ASN A 56 1.07 4.56 -20.06
N TRP A 57 -0.02 3.93 -20.48
CA TRP A 57 -1.33 4.02 -19.82
C TRP A 57 -1.33 3.49 -18.38
N LEU A 58 -0.46 2.52 -18.08
CA LEU A 58 -0.35 1.96 -16.74
C LEU A 58 0.08 3.02 -15.72
N LEU A 59 1.01 3.91 -16.08
CA LEU A 59 1.48 4.98 -15.21
C LEU A 59 0.37 5.99 -14.89
N LEU A 60 -0.46 6.33 -15.88
CA LEU A 60 -1.63 7.19 -15.68
C LEU A 60 -2.66 6.55 -14.76
N MET A 61 -3.04 5.29 -15.02
CA MET A 61 -4.05 4.60 -14.21
C MET A 61 -3.58 4.41 -12.76
N THR A 62 -2.33 4.03 -12.57
CA THR A 62 -1.79 3.72 -11.23
C THR A 62 -1.42 4.98 -10.46
N ASN A 63 -0.52 5.83 -10.95
CA ASN A 63 0.00 6.96 -10.19
C ASN A 63 -0.88 8.20 -10.35
N GLY A 64 -1.27 8.54 -11.58
CA GLY A 64 -2.06 9.73 -11.88
C GLY A 64 -3.48 9.66 -11.31
N VAL A 65 -4.22 8.63 -11.68
CA VAL A 65 -5.62 8.48 -11.29
C VAL A 65 -5.72 7.81 -9.92
N PHE A 66 -5.41 6.52 -9.83
CA PHE A 66 -5.71 5.76 -8.61
C PHE A 66 -4.88 6.21 -7.40
N GLY A 67 -3.59 6.50 -7.60
CA GLY A 67 -2.66 6.91 -6.55
C GLY A 67 -3.03 8.23 -5.90
N PHE A 68 -3.06 9.33 -6.67
CA PHE A 68 -3.42 10.64 -6.14
C PHE A 68 -4.86 10.71 -5.64
N LEU A 69 -5.81 10.05 -6.31
CA LEU A 69 -7.19 9.97 -5.85
C LEU A 69 -7.30 9.24 -4.52
N SER A 70 -6.53 8.17 -4.33
CA SER A 70 -6.45 7.45 -3.05
C SER A 70 -5.97 8.35 -1.93
N VAL A 71 -4.90 9.12 -2.14
CA VAL A 71 -4.40 10.06 -1.13
C VAL A 71 -5.45 11.10 -0.77
N TRP A 72 -6.10 11.70 -1.78
CA TRP A 72 -7.14 12.71 -1.57
C TRP A 72 -8.34 12.16 -0.78
N LEU A 73 -8.89 11.01 -1.18
CA LEU A 73 -10.01 10.37 -0.51
C LEU A 73 -9.66 9.99 0.94
N LEU A 74 -8.51 9.36 1.14
CA LEU A 74 -8.06 8.92 2.46
C LEU A 74 -7.70 10.11 3.37
N ALA A 75 -7.16 11.20 2.82
CA ALA A 75 -6.95 12.45 3.56
C ALA A 75 -8.27 13.07 4.04
N GLY A 76 -9.28 13.11 3.18
CA GLY A 76 -10.62 13.60 3.58
C GLY A 76 -11.25 12.73 4.66
N LEU A 77 -11.08 11.40 4.55
CA LEU A 77 -11.60 10.43 5.51
C LEU A 77 -10.92 10.55 6.88
N ILE A 78 -9.60 10.64 6.89
CA ILE A 78 -8.83 10.70 8.13
C ILE A 78 -9.00 12.06 8.84
N LYS A 79 -9.17 13.15 8.07
CA LYS A 79 -9.54 14.47 8.61
C LYS A 79 -10.87 14.44 9.39
N LYS A 80 -11.85 13.66 8.91
CA LYS A 80 -13.17 13.54 9.55
C LYS A 80 -13.19 12.57 10.72
N THR A 81 -12.47 11.45 10.62
CA THR A 81 -12.59 10.33 11.56
C THR A 81 -11.46 10.24 12.56
N GLY A 82 -10.29 10.81 12.25
CA GLY A 82 -9.05 10.66 13.03
C GLY A 82 -8.47 9.24 13.07
N SER A 83 -9.14 8.24 12.48
CA SER A 83 -8.87 6.82 12.72
C SER A 83 -8.08 6.16 11.59
N TRP A 84 -6.84 5.77 11.85
CA TRP A 84 -6.03 5.02 10.89
C TRP A 84 -6.57 3.63 10.60
N SER A 85 -7.17 2.95 11.58
CA SER A 85 -7.79 1.63 11.37
C SER A 85 -8.89 1.70 10.31
N LEU A 86 -9.71 2.76 10.35
CA LEU A 86 -10.76 2.98 9.36
C LEU A 86 -10.15 3.37 8.01
N THR A 87 -9.19 4.30 7.99
CA THR A 87 -8.51 4.72 6.74
C THR A 87 -7.86 3.56 6.00
N ILE A 88 -7.17 2.66 6.71
CA ILE A 88 -6.53 1.48 6.14
C ILE A 88 -7.57 0.44 5.70
N GLY A 89 -8.68 0.30 6.43
CA GLY A 89 -9.78 -0.57 6.00
C GLY A 89 -10.44 -0.09 4.71
N VAL A 90 -10.68 1.22 4.59
CA VAL A 90 -11.26 1.83 3.38
C VAL A 90 -10.27 1.78 2.22
N SER A 91 -8.96 1.97 2.46
CA SER A 91 -7.97 1.83 1.39
C SER A 91 -7.94 0.42 0.81
N ALA A 92 -8.06 -0.62 1.64
CA ALA A 92 -8.19 -1.99 1.16
C ALA A 92 -9.47 -2.22 0.34
N LEU A 93 -10.60 -1.65 0.77
CA LEU A 93 -11.84 -1.70 -0.01
C LEU A 93 -11.67 -1.02 -1.38
N MET A 94 -11.01 0.14 -1.42
CA MET A 94 -10.69 0.83 -2.67
C MET A 94 -9.80 -0.03 -3.58
N GLY A 95 -8.81 -0.72 -3.01
CA GLY A 95 -7.97 -1.66 -3.76
C GLY A 95 -8.74 -2.85 -4.32
N LEU A 96 -9.64 -3.44 -3.54
CA LEU A 96 -10.49 -4.54 -4.00
C LEU A 96 -11.38 -4.11 -5.16
N LEU A 97 -11.98 -2.92 -5.07
CA LEU A 97 -12.77 -2.34 -6.16
C LEU A 97 -11.90 -2.07 -7.39
N ALA A 98 -10.69 -1.55 -7.23
CA ALA A 98 -9.76 -1.31 -8.34
C ALA A 98 -9.39 -2.61 -9.06
N VAL A 99 -9.01 -3.66 -8.33
CA VAL A 99 -8.73 -4.98 -8.90
C VAL A 99 -9.97 -5.55 -9.60
N LEU A 100 -11.14 -5.45 -8.98
CA LEU A 100 -12.38 -5.92 -9.58
C LEU A 100 -12.68 -5.21 -10.91
N VAL A 101 -12.53 -3.89 -10.96
CA VAL A 101 -12.71 -3.10 -12.19
C VAL A 101 -11.73 -3.56 -13.28
N VAL A 102 -10.47 -3.84 -12.95
CA VAL A 102 -9.49 -4.38 -13.91
C VAL A 102 -9.95 -5.74 -14.46
N HIS A 103 -10.41 -6.66 -13.59
CA HIS A 103 -10.96 -7.95 -14.04
C HIS A 103 -12.22 -7.78 -14.90
N LEU A 104 -13.09 -6.82 -14.60
CA LEU A 104 -14.31 -6.57 -15.40
C LEU A 104 -14.00 -5.97 -16.77
N ILE A 105 -12.99 -5.10 -16.89
CA ILE A 105 -12.62 -4.45 -18.15
C ILE A 105 -11.79 -5.38 -19.04
N PHE A 106 -10.82 -6.10 -18.46
CA PHE A 106 -9.83 -6.87 -19.21
C PHE A 106 -10.05 -8.39 -19.19
N GLY A 107 -10.98 -8.89 -18.36
CA GLY A 107 -11.27 -10.31 -18.19
C GLY A 107 -10.18 -11.04 -17.42
N GLU A 108 -9.04 -11.30 -18.07
CA GLU A 108 -7.96 -12.14 -17.54
C GLU A 108 -6.63 -11.36 -17.43
N PRO A 109 -6.48 -10.45 -16.45
CA PRO A 109 -5.28 -9.61 -16.34
C PRO A 109 -3.99 -10.40 -16.10
N HIS A 110 -4.09 -11.62 -15.55
CA HIS A 110 -2.93 -12.50 -15.35
C HIS A 110 -2.22 -12.84 -16.68
N LEU A 111 -2.94 -13.00 -17.80
CA LEU A 111 -2.34 -13.27 -19.11
C LEU A 111 -1.48 -12.10 -19.59
N TRP A 112 -1.94 -10.87 -19.34
CA TRP A 112 -1.17 -9.67 -19.65
C TRP A 112 0.14 -9.67 -18.85
N TRP A 113 0.08 -9.99 -17.56
CA TRP A 113 1.27 -10.08 -16.71
C TRP A 113 2.25 -11.18 -17.15
N ILE A 114 1.75 -12.36 -17.54
CA ILE A 114 2.59 -13.42 -18.10
C ILE A 114 3.34 -12.88 -19.31
N LYS A 115 2.64 -12.25 -20.26
CA LYS A 115 3.26 -11.65 -21.45
C LYS A 115 4.34 -10.62 -21.09
N GLN A 116 4.05 -9.71 -20.16
CA GLN A 116 5.02 -8.67 -19.76
C GLN A 116 6.27 -9.28 -19.11
N LEU A 117 6.09 -10.21 -18.17
CA LEU A 117 7.21 -10.84 -17.48
C LEU A 117 8.05 -11.71 -18.42
N SER A 118 7.42 -12.51 -19.28
CA SER A 118 8.15 -13.32 -20.27
C SER A 118 8.93 -12.43 -21.24
N THR A 119 8.37 -11.28 -21.64
CA THR A 119 9.09 -10.30 -22.48
C THR A 119 10.29 -9.72 -21.73
N ALA A 120 10.12 -9.28 -20.48
CA ALA A 120 11.21 -8.72 -19.66
C ALA A 120 12.35 -9.73 -19.43
N VAL A 121 12.01 -11.00 -19.18
CA VAL A 121 12.99 -12.09 -19.04
C VAL A 121 13.75 -12.30 -20.34
N SER A 122 13.06 -12.37 -21.48
CA SER A 122 13.71 -12.59 -22.78
C SER A 122 14.70 -11.48 -23.16
N GLN A 123 14.35 -10.23 -22.85
CA GLN A 123 15.23 -9.07 -23.05
C GLN A 123 16.43 -9.12 -22.10
N GLY A 124 16.21 -9.47 -20.83
CA GLY A 124 17.28 -9.61 -19.84
C GLY A 124 18.26 -10.74 -20.15
N SER A 125 17.78 -11.90 -20.62
CA SER A 125 18.62 -13.04 -21.01
C SER A 125 19.45 -12.78 -22.27
N GLN A 126 19.00 -11.89 -23.15
CA GLN A 126 19.82 -11.44 -24.30
C GLN A 126 20.98 -10.55 -23.86
N MET A 127 20.82 -9.81 -22.76
CA MET A 127 21.85 -8.91 -22.22
C MET A 127 22.83 -9.62 -21.28
N LEU A 128 22.40 -10.68 -20.60
CA LEU A 128 23.21 -11.47 -19.69
C LEU A 128 23.42 -12.85 -20.30
N SER A 129 24.63 -13.17 -20.75
CA SER A 129 25.05 -14.46 -21.32
C SER A 129 24.98 -15.61 -20.30
N GLY A 130 23.79 -15.87 -19.75
CA GLY A 130 23.57 -16.68 -18.57
C GLY A 130 22.66 -17.88 -18.84
N SER A 131 23.09 -19.03 -18.33
CA SER A 131 22.42 -20.33 -18.28
C SER A 131 21.16 -20.31 -17.40
N VAL A 132 20.15 -19.58 -17.83
CA VAL A 132 18.86 -19.53 -17.14
C VAL A 132 17.95 -20.61 -17.72
N ASN A 133 17.45 -21.51 -16.86
CA ASN A 133 16.47 -22.51 -17.28
C ASN A 133 15.14 -21.83 -17.58
N ALA A 134 14.84 -21.63 -18.86
CA ALA A 134 13.66 -20.91 -19.33
C ALA A 134 12.35 -21.54 -18.84
N ASP A 135 12.32 -22.87 -18.69
CA ASP A 135 11.14 -23.61 -18.26
C ASP A 135 10.83 -23.40 -16.77
N GLU A 136 11.87 -23.33 -15.94
CA GLU A 136 11.73 -23.02 -14.51
C GLU A 136 11.20 -21.59 -14.32
N ILE A 137 11.75 -20.61 -15.04
CA ILE A 137 11.26 -19.23 -14.96
C ILE A 137 9.82 -19.13 -15.45
N GLN A 138 9.48 -19.76 -16.56
CA GLN A 138 8.12 -19.72 -17.09
C GLN A 138 7.11 -20.32 -16.10
N THR A 139 7.50 -21.39 -15.41
CA THR A 139 6.69 -21.98 -14.33
C THR A 139 6.47 -20.98 -13.21
N VAL A 140 7.52 -20.28 -12.76
CA VAL A 140 7.40 -19.23 -11.72
C VAL A 140 6.48 -18.10 -12.17
N ILE A 141 6.63 -17.60 -13.40
CA ILE A 141 5.78 -16.54 -13.98
C ILE A 141 4.30 -16.93 -13.92
N GLN A 142 3.97 -18.16 -14.33
CA GLN A 142 2.59 -18.66 -14.31
C GLN A 142 2.03 -18.76 -12.88
N HIS A 143 2.86 -19.07 -11.89
CA HIS A 143 2.43 -19.15 -10.49
C HIS A 143 2.19 -17.77 -9.86
N ILE A 144 3.01 -16.78 -10.19
CA ILE A 144 2.91 -15.44 -9.58
C ILE A 144 1.94 -14.51 -10.30
N ALA A 145 1.76 -14.66 -11.62
CA ALA A 145 0.93 -13.77 -12.43
C ALA A 145 -0.51 -13.55 -11.91
N PRO A 146 -1.19 -14.57 -11.35
CA PRO A 146 -2.51 -14.40 -10.76
C PRO A 146 -2.60 -13.49 -9.52
N PHE A 147 -1.47 -13.02 -8.98
CA PHE A 147 -1.39 -12.12 -7.83
C PHE A 147 -0.92 -10.71 -8.19
N LEU A 148 -0.42 -10.49 -9.41
CA LEU A 148 0.35 -9.29 -9.75
C LEU A 148 -0.51 -8.04 -9.87
N THR A 149 -1.78 -8.15 -10.27
CA THR A 149 -2.70 -7.00 -10.27
C THR A 149 -2.96 -6.56 -8.83
N GLY A 150 -3.17 -7.52 -7.93
CA GLY A 150 -3.26 -7.29 -6.49
C GLY A 150 -2.01 -6.62 -5.92
N LEU A 151 -0.83 -7.16 -6.21
CA LEU A 151 0.45 -6.63 -5.74
C LEU A 151 0.74 -5.22 -6.28
N GLN A 152 0.43 -4.95 -7.54
CA GLN A 152 0.53 -3.61 -8.12
C GLN A 152 -0.40 -2.64 -7.39
N THR A 153 -1.63 -3.06 -7.11
CA THR A 153 -2.61 -2.26 -6.35
C THR A 153 -2.11 -1.97 -4.93
N VAL A 154 -1.57 -2.97 -4.23
CA VAL A 154 -0.96 -2.79 -2.91
C VAL A 154 0.19 -1.80 -2.95
N SER A 155 1.02 -1.85 -3.99
CA SER A 155 2.15 -0.92 -4.16
C SER A 155 1.67 0.53 -4.25
N VAL A 156 0.62 0.80 -5.03
CA VAL A 156 0.00 2.12 -5.12
C VAL A 156 -0.64 2.55 -3.79
N LEU A 157 -1.35 1.65 -3.11
CA LEU A 157 -1.98 1.95 -1.83
C LEU A 157 -0.96 2.21 -0.72
N LEU A 158 0.13 1.44 -0.65
CA LEU A 158 1.23 1.67 0.29
C LEU A 158 1.85 3.03 0.06
N PHE A 159 2.13 3.37 -1.21
CA PHE A 159 2.62 4.68 -1.59
C PHE A 159 1.67 5.80 -1.12
N ALA A 160 0.37 5.65 -1.35
CA ALA A 160 -0.63 6.62 -0.92
C ALA A 160 -0.70 6.76 0.62
N ILE A 161 -0.65 5.64 1.34
CA ILE A 161 -0.67 5.62 2.81
C ILE A 161 0.60 6.28 3.39
N ILE A 162 1.77 5.99 2.83
CA ILE A 162 3.04 6.60 3.25
C ILE A 162 3.04 8.11 2.96
N ALA A 163 2.57 8.52 1.78
CA ALA A 163 2.41 9.94 1.46
C ALA A 163 1.45 10.63 2.44
N LEU A 164 0.32 9.99 2.78
CA LEU A 164 -0.63 10.51 3.76
C LEU A 164 -0.03 10.61 5.17
N MET A 165 0.77 9.61 5.59
CA MET A 165 1.54 9.68 6.84
C MET A 165 2.49 10.88 6.83
N GLY A 166 3.17 11.13 5.71
CA GLY A 166 4.00 12.32 5.50
C GLY A 166 3.21 13.62 5.61
N SER A 167 2.06 13.71 4.95
CA SER A 167 1.16 14.88 5.05
C SER A 167 0.74 15.15 6.50
N ARG A 168 0.39 14.09 7.24
CA ARG A 168 -0.05 14.19 8.64
C ARG A 168 1.12 14.52 9.59
N ALA A 169 2.32 14.05 9.30
CA ALA A 169 3.53 14.41 10.04
C ALA A 169 3.84 15.92 9.88
N ILE A 170 3.76 16.44 8.66
CA ILE A 170 3.94 17.87 8.38
C ILE A 170 2.87 18.70 9.09
N GLU A 171 1.60 18.27 9.03
CA GLU A 171 0.51 18.94 9.75
C GLU A 171 0.76 18.99 11.26
N GLY A 172 1.14 17.86 11.88
CA GLY A 172 1.45 17.80 13.31
C GLY A 172 2.64 18.67 13.71
N ALA A 173 3.68 18.73 12.88
CA ALA A 173 4.84 19.59 13.11
C ALA A 173 4.47 21.08 13.09
N LEU A 174 3.66 21.50 12.11
CA LEU A 174 3.18 22.89 12.00
C LEU A 174 2.25 23.29 13.14
N LEU A 175 1.53 22.33 13.73
CA LEU A 175 0.66 22.56 14.88
C LEU A 175 1.39 22.38 16.23
N ALA A 176 2.69 22.10 16.22
CA ALA A 176 3.47 21.74 17.41
C ALA A 176 2.84 20.59 18.24
N GLN A 177 2.12 19.69 17.56
CA GLN A 177 1.38 18.58 18.16
C GLN A 177 1.64 17.29 17.38
N PRO A 178 2.67 16.50 17.76
CA PRO A 178 3.05 15.28 17.03
C PRO A 178 2.09 14.12 17.36
N TYR A 179 0.88 14.16 16.82
CA TYR A 179 -0.13 13.12 17.04
C TYR A 179 0.19 11.80 16.36
N LEU A 180 0.86 11.85 15.21
CA LEU A 180 1.02 10.71 14.30
C LEU A 180 1.55 9.45 15.01
N ASN A 181 2.59 9.59 15.83
CA ASN A 181 3.17 8.45 16.55
C ASN A 181 2.13 7.75 17.45
N LYS A 182 1.34 8.51 18.21
CA LYS A 182 0.32 7.94 19.09
C LYS A 182 -0.78 7.26 18.28
N GLU A 183 -1.21 7.87 17.19
CA GLU A 183 -2.30 7.33 16.37
C GLU A 183 -1.88 6.04 15.64
N LEU A 184 -0.63 5.97 15.19
CA LEU A 184 -0.07 4.78 14.54
C LEU A 184 0.13 3.61 15.51
N TYR A 185 0.20 3.83 16.82
CA TYR A 185 0.31 2.76 17.82
C TYR A 185 -0.98 1.99 18.07
N PHE A 186 -2.12 2.46 17.57
CA PHE A 186 -3.43 1.87 17.87
C PHE A 186 -4.18 1.37 16.64
N ILE A 187 -3.48 1.17 15.52
CA ILE A 187 -4.07 0.50 14.36
C ILE A 187 -4.37 -0.94 14.77
N ARG A 188 -5.63 -1.34 14.61
CA ARG A 188 -6.14 -2.68 14.93
C ARG A 188 -7.19 -3.08 13.91
N ILE A 189 -7.25 -4.37 13.62
CA ILE A 189 -8.19 -4.91 12.63
C ILE A 189 -9.52 -5.23 13.32
N HIS A 190 -10.61 -4.81 12.69
CA HIS A 190 -11.95 -5.18 13.15
C HIS A 190 -12.23 -6.66 12.85
N ARG A 191 -13.07 -7.33 13.64
CA ARG A 191 -13.39 -8.77 13.48
C ARG A 191 -13.88 -9.12 12.07
N VAL A 192 -14.63 -8.20 11.45
CA VAL A 192 -15.08 -8.34 10.05
C VAL A 192 -13.91 -8.52 9.09
N GLY A 193 -12.81 -7.79 9.29
CA GLY A 193 -11.60 -7.95 8.48
C GLY A 193 -11.03 -9.36 8.58
N ILE A 194 -10.98 -9.94 9.78
CA ILE A 194 -10.49 -11.32 10.01
C ILE A 194 -11.36 -12.33 9.25
N ILE A 195 -12.69 -12.17 9.30
CA ILE A 195 -13.62 -13.04 8.56
C ILE A 195 -13.36 -12.93 7.07
N LEU A 196 -13.21 -11.71 6.54
CA LEU A 196 -12.91 -11.48 5.12
C LEU A 196 -11.58 -12.12 4.71
N LEU A 197 -10.54 -12.03 5.55
CA LEU A 197 -9.25 -12.69 5.29
C LEU A 197 -9.42 -14.21 5.13
N VAL A 198 -10.17 -14.86 6.03
CA VAL A 198 -10.41 -16.30 5.96
C VAL A 198 -11.23 -16.65 4.71
N VAL A 199 -12.33 -15.94 4.45
CA VAL A 199 -13.21 -16.21 3.31
C VAL A 199 -12.45 -16.06 1.99
N PHE A 200 -11.74 -14.95 1.79
CA PHE A 200 -10.99 -14.73 0.55
C PHE A 200 -9.77 -15.64 0.44
N GLY A 201 -9.14 -16.02 1.56
CA GLY A 201 -8.08 -17.01 1.58
C GLY A 201 -8.55 -18.38 1.09
N VAL A 202 -9.70 -18.85 1.57
CA VAL A 202 -10.32 -20.10 1.10
C VAL A 202 -10.69 -20.01 -0.38
N LEU A 203 -11.30 -18.89 -0.81
CA LEU A 203 -11.67 -18.66 -2.20
C LEU A 203 -10.46 -18.49 -3.13
N ALA A 204 -9.32 -18.02 -2.64
CA ALA A 204 -8.09 -17.95 -3.44
C ALA A 204 -7.51 -19.34 -3.76
N ILE A 205 -7.79 -20.33 -2.90
CA ILE A 205 -7.34 -21.73 -3.09
C ILE A 205 -8.33 -22.50 -3.95
N TRP A 206 -9.63 -22.42 -3.62
CA TRP A 206 -10.67 -23.29 -4.19
C TRP A 206 -11.65 -22.58 -5.11
N GLY A 207 -11.64 -21.25 -5.15
CA GLY A 207 -12.55 -20.43 -5.91
C GLY A 207 -11.94 -19.90 -7.22
N PRO A 208 -12.64 -18.95 -7.86
CA PRO A 208 -12.19 -18.31 -9.09
C PRO A 208 -10.84 -17.58 -8.94
N LEU A 209 -10.09 -17.49 -10.05
CA LEU A 209 -8.73 -16.95 -10.06
C LEU A 209 -8.62 -15.51 -9.52
N VAL A 210 -9.68 -14.69 -9.67
CA VAL A 210 -9.76 -13.31 -9.16
C VAL A 210 -9.47 -13.20 -7.65
N PHE A 211 -9.82 -14.24 -6.87
CA PHE A 211 -9.58 -14.23 -5.42
C PHE A 211 -8.10 -14.33 -5.06
N LYS A 212 -7.26 -14.90 -5.93
CA LYS A 212 -5.80 -14.84 -5.77
C LYS A 212 -5.30 -13.39 -5.89
N ASP A 213 -5.84 -12.64 -6.84
CA ASP A 213 -5.50 -11.24 -7.06
C ASP A 213 -6.04 -10.32 -5.94
N PHE A 214 -7.12 -10.69 -5.27
CA PHE A 214 -7.61 -9.95 -4.08
C PHE A 214 -6.77 -10.19 -2.82
N LEU A 215 -6.10 -11.33 -2.72
CA LEU A 215 -5.41 -11.73 -1.49
C LEU A 215 -4.32 -10.74 -1.03
N PRO A 216 -3.43 -10.21 -1.92
CA PRO A 216 -2.47 -9.18 -1.52
C PRO A 216 -3.13 -7.94 -0.90
N VAL A 217 -4.24 -7.48 -1.49
CA VAL A 217 -4.97 -6.28 -1.03
C VAL A 217 -5.58 -6.51 0.35
N ILE A 218 -6.10 -7.71 0.61
CA ILE A 218 -6.69 -8.05 1.91
C ILE A 218 -5.62 -8.21 2.99
N LEU A 219 -4.43 -8.70 2.64
CA LEU A 219 -3.32 -8.84 3.57
C LEU A 219 -2.75 -7.49 4.01
N LEU A 220 -2.83 -6.45 3.16
CA LEU A 220 -2.24 -5.13 3.42
C LEU A 220 -2.63 -4.54 4.79
N PRO A 221 -3.93 -4.43 5.17
CA PRO A 221 -4.32 -3.97 6.50
C PRO A 221 -3.67 -4.76 7.64
N PHE A 222 -3.59 -6.08 7.53
CA PHE A 222 -3.04 -6.94 8.57
C PHE A 222 -1.54 -6.75 8.75
N VAL A 223 -0.81 -6.55 7.65
CA VAL A 223 0.62 -6.23 7.70
C VAL A 223 0.83 -4.89 8.42
N LEU A 224 0.08 -3.86 8.04
CA LEU A 224 0.17 -2.54 8.67
C LEU A 224 -0.23 -2.56 10.15
N ALA A 225 -1.26 -3.33 10.52
CA ALA A 225 -1.66 -3.53 11.90
C ALA A 225 -0.60 -4.32 12.70
N GLY A 226 0.07 -5.30 12.09
CA GLY A 226 1.17 -6.03 12.72
C GLY A 226 2.38 -5.14 12.97
N PHE A 227 2.74 -4.27 12.01
CA PHE A 227 3.77 -3.25 12.22
C PHE A 227 3.41 -2.25 13.31
N SER A 228 2.15 -1.81 13.33
CA SER A 228 1.61 -1.00 14.41
C SER A 228 1.74 -1.69 15.76
N LEU A 229 1.48 -3.01 15.84
CA LEU A 229 1.55 -3.77 17.09
C LEU A 229 2.96 -3.73 17.68
N VAL A 230 3.96 -4.06 16.86
CA VAL A 230 5.36 -4.07 17.29
C VAL A 230 5.80 -2.67 17.71
N HIS A 231 5.51 -1.64 16.90
CA HIS A 231 5.78 -0.25 17.25
C HIS A 231 5.16 0.17 18.59
N GLY A 232 3.86 -0.09 18.74
CA GLY A 232 3.13 0.25 19.96
C GLY A 232 3.67 -0.49 21.17
N MET A 233 4.05 -1.76 21.04
CA MET A 233 4.65 -2.53 22.13
C MET A 233 6.02 -2.03 22.54
N VAL A 234 6.90 -1.71 21.58
CA VAL A 234 8.22 -1.12 21.84
C VAL A 234 8.07 0.19 22.61
N ALA A 235 7.14 1.06 22.18
CA ALA A 235 6.85 2.33 22.84
C ALA A 235 6.24 2.15 24.25
N LEU A 236 5.21 1.31 24.41
CA LEU A 236 4.54 1.07 25.70
C LEU A 236 5.46 0.46 26.76
N LYS A 237 6.35 -0.45 26.32
CA LYS A 237 7.35 -1.11 27.18
C LYS A 237 8.65 -0.32 27.35
N LYS A 238 8.78 0.84 26.70
CA LYS A 238 10.02 1.66 26.71
C LYS A 238 11.26 0.85 26.34
N LEU A 239 11.12 -0.08 25.38
CA LEU A 239 12.23 -0.90 24.91
C LEU A 239 13.25 -0.03 24.13
N PRO A 240 14.53 -0.38 24.14
CA PRO A 240 15.54 0.35 23.38
C PRO A 240 15.27 0.25 21.88
N SER A 241 15.60 1.31 21.13
CA SER A 241 15.34 1.43 19.69
C SER A 241 15.99 0.31 18.86
N ILE A 242 16.97 -0.43 19.39
CA ILE A 242 17.55 -1.59 18.70
C ILE A 242 16.50 -2.65 18.32
N TRP A 243 15.45 -2.83 19.12
CA TRP A 243 14.37 -3.78 18.81
C TRP A 243 13.56 -3.38 17.58
N PHE A 244 13.48 -2.08 17.30
CA PHE A 244 12.90 -1.57 16.07
C PHE A 244 13.71 -2.03 14.87
N PHE A 245 15.01 -1.72 14.86
CA PHE A 245 15.90 -2.07 13.75
C PHE A 245 15.98 -3.58 13.54
N ALA A 246 16.01 -4.35 14.62
CA ALA A 246 16.00 -5.81 14.54
C ALA A 246 14.72 -6.34 13.88
N PHE A 247 13.54 -5.84 14.26
CA PHE A 247 12.27 -6.26 13.65
C PHE A 247 12.19 -5.89 12.17
N TYR A 248 12.50 -4.63 11.81
CA TYR A 248 12.44 -4.19 10.42
C TYR A 248 13.47 -4.88 9.54
N GLY A 249 14.70 -5.07 10.04
CA GLY A 249 15.74 -5.84 9.36
C GLY A 249 15.33 -7.28 9.16
N PHE A 250 14.72 -7.92 10.17
CA PHE A 250 14.21 -9.28 10.07
C PHE A 250 13.10 -9.42 9.02
N VAL A 251 12.13 -8.49 9.00
CA VAL A 251 11.07 -8.48 7.98
C VAL A 251 11.65 -8.27 6.58
N PHE A 252 12.60 -7.35 6.43
CA PHE A 252 13.26 -7.08 5.15
C PHE A 252 14.01 -8.32 4.62
N VAL A 253 14.84 -8.94 5.47
CA VAL A 253 15.55 -10.19 5.14
C VAL A 253 14.56 -11.30 4.83
N SER A 254 13.47 -11.40 5.59
CA SER A 254 12.43 -12.41 5.34
C SER A 254 11.77 -12.23 3.97
N ILE A 255 11.47 -11.00 3.54
CA ILE A 255 10.89 -10.74 2.22
C ILE A 255 11.83 -11.23 1.09
N ILE A 256 13.14 -11.12 1.27
CA ILE A 256 14.13 -11.50 0.26
C ILE A 256 14.38 -13.01 0.25
N PHE A 257 14.60 -13.60 1.43
CA PHE A 257 15.10 -14.97 1.56
C PHE A 257 14.01 -16.00 1.89
N TYR A 258 12.92 -15.60 2.54
CA TYR A 258 11.83 -16.50 2.91
C TYR A 258 10.48 -15.75 3.03
N PRO A 259 9.87 -15.34 1.90
CA PRO A 259 8.66 -14.51 1.86
C PRO A 259 7.49 -14.98 2.74
N PRO A 260 7.25 -16.30 2.93
CA PRO A 260 6.16 -16.78 3.80
C PRO A 260 6.25 -16.27 5.25
N LEU A 261 7.43 -15.88 5.73
CA LEU A 261 7.59 -15.39 7.10
C LEU A 261 6.85 -14.07 7.36
N VAL A 262 6.54 -13.29 6.32
CA VAL A 262 5.69 -12.09 6.44
C VAL A 262 4.29 -12.45 6.98
N LEU A 263 3.82 -13.69 6.78
CA LEU A 263 2.56 -14.17 7.35
C LEU A 263 2.58 -14.19 8.88
N ALA A 264 3.75 -14.29 9.52
CA ALA A 264 3.85 -14.15 10.97
C ALA A 264 3.36 -12.77 11.45
N VAL A 265 3.62 -11.70 10.68
CA VAL A 265 3.13 -10.35 10.98
C VAL A 265 1.61 -10.28 10.91
N VAL A 266 1.01 -10.99 9.95
CA VAL A 266 -0.44 -11.13 9.80
C VAL A 266 -1.05 -11.90 10.96
N VAL A 267 -0.45 -13.03 11.34
CA VAL A 267 -0.91 -13.82 12.50
C VAL A 267 -0.86 -12.99 13.78
N MET A 268 0.23 -12.24 14.00
CA MET A 268 0.36 -11.35 15.16
C MET A 268 -0.75 -10.29 15.21
N SER A 269 -1.14 -9.71 14.08
CA SER A 269 -2.20 -8.69 14.05
C SER A 269 -3.60 -9.28 14.27
N VAL A 270 -3.86 -10.50 13.77
CA VAL A 270 -5.07 -11.27 14.09
C VAL A 270 -5.14 -11.55 15.58
N MET A 271 -4.06 -12.05 16.18
CA MET A 271 -3.99 -12.34 17.61
C MET A 271 -4.22 -11.08 18.46
N ASP A 272 -3.59 -9.94 18.14
CA ASP A 272 -3.82 -8.69 18.86
C ASP A 272 -5.28 -8.23 18.74
N SER A 273 -5.92 -8.42 17.59
CA SER A 273 -7.32 -8.03 17.38
C SER A 273 -8.29 -8.85 18.24
N ILE A 274 -7.93 -10.08 18.62
CA ILE A 274 -8.73 -10.95 19.49
C ILE A 274 -8.40 -10.73 20.97
N VAL A 275 -7.11 -10.76 21.31
CA VAL A 275 -6.63 -10.82 22.70
C VAL A 275 -6.39 -9.44 23.32
N ASN A 276 -6.15 -8.41 22.51
CA ASN A 276 -5.83 -7.05 22.96
C ASN A 276 -4.59 -6.97 23.86
N PHE A 277 -3.43 -7.31 23.31
CA PHE A 277 -2.16 -7.32 24.06
C PHE A 277 -1.77 -5.95 24.60
N ARG A 278 -2.19 -4.88 23.92
CA ARG A 278 -1.91 -3.49 24.33
C ARG A 278 -2.64 -3.10 25.61
N ALA A 279 -3.91 -3.50 25.78
CA ALA A 279 -4.68 -3.19 26.99
C ALA A 279 -4.18 -3.93 28.23
N MET A 280 -3.79 -5.20 28.09
CA MET A 280 -3.29 -6.01 29.21
C MET A 280 -2.00 -5.46 29.83
N ASN A 281 -1.15 -4.80 29.03
CA ASN A 281 0.11 -4.22 29.53
C ASN A 281 -0.09 -2.86 30.21
N VAL A 282 -1.20 -2.16 29.95
CA VAL A 282 -1.55 -0.92 30.66
C VAL A 282 -2.10 -1.25 32.06
N ALA A 283 -2.89 -2.33 32.19
CA ALA A 283 -3.46 -2.76 33.47
C ALA A 283 -2.44 -3.38 34.46
N LYS A 284 -1.21 -3.64 34.03
CA LYS A 284 -0.11 -4.16 34.88
C LYS A 284 0.82 -3.07 35.42
N LYS A 285 0.54 -1.79 35.15
CA LYS A 285 1.21 -0.63 35.74
C LYS A 285 0.28 0.05 36.73
#